data_AF-A0A6C0IJ21-F1
#
_entry.id   AF-A0A6C0IJ21-F1
#
_cell.length_a   1.000
_cell.length_b   1.000
_cell.length_c   1.000
_cell.angle_alpha   90.00
_cell.angle_beta   90.00
_cell.angle_gamma   90.00
#
_symmetry.space_group_name_H-M   'P 1'
#
loop_
_entity.id
_entity.type
_entity.pdbx_description
1 polymer ?
#
loop_
_entity_poly.entity_id
_entity_poly.type
_entity_poly.pdbx_seq_one_letter_code
_entity_poly.pdbx_strand_id
1 'polypeptide(L)'
;MHKPLAIFIFVALLSFANDKFHSDCNNPSIKVDLVSVLHHFVSIYSWFGSLILGYPEVHLFYVLAIIAGWNIFGNCIISEWYNNACELDKNQNHKDIPYYIMSYITNKERQSYDYLIYIVVSIDIMMIIRKYNLISF
;
A
#
# COMPACT_ATOMS: atom_id res chain seq x y z
N MET A 1 -12.34 11.98 16.97
CA MET A 1 -11.51 11.09 16.12
C MET A 1 -10.07 11.57 16.18
N HIS A 2 -9.10 10.69 16.39
CA HIS A 2 -7.67 11.07 16.42
C HIS A 2 -7.27 11.63 15.05
N LYS A 3 -6.66 12.83 14.98
CA LYS A 3 -6.38 13.54 13.72
C LYS A 3 -5.59 12.68 12.71
N PRO A 4 -4.48 12.01 13.10
CA PRO A 4 -3.79 11.02 12.27
C PRO A 4 -4.67 9.92 11.67
N LEU A 5 -5.58 9.33 12.46
CA LEU A 5 -6.46 8.28 12.00
C LEU A 5 -7.45 8.81 10.96
N ALA A 6 -7.95 10.03 11.15
CA ALA A 6 -8.82 10.69 10.18
C ALA A 6 -8.11 10.94 8.85
N ILE A 7 -6.86 11.39 8.90
CA ILE A 7 -6.03 11.60 7.71
C ILE A 7 -5.81 10.27 6.99
N PHE A 8 -5.45 9.21 7.72
CA PHE A 8 -5.25 7.88 7.14
C PHE A 8 -6.50 7.36 6.42
N ILE A 9 -7.66 7.41 7.09
CA ILE A 9 -8.94 7.00 6.50
C ILE A 9 -9.27 7.84 5.27
N PHE A 10 -9.09 9.16 5.35
CA PHE A 10 -9.35 10.06 4.23
C PHE A 10 -8.47 9.74 3.02
N VAL A 11 -7.16 9.54 3.22
CA VAL A 11 -6.21 9.20 2.14
C VAL A 11 -6.54 7.84 1.52
N ALA A 12 -6.87 6.83 2.32
CA ALA A 12 -7.27 5.52 1.82
C ALA A 12 -8.55 5.58 0.98
N LEU A 13 -9.57 6.30 1.44
CA LEU A 13 -10.83 6.47 0.70
C LEU A 13 -10.65 7.33 -0.55
N LEU A 14 -9.80 8.36 -0.51
CA LEU A 14 -9.45 9.16 -1.69
C LEU A 14 -8.73 8.30 -2.73
N SER A 15 -7.80 7.42 -2.30
CA SER A 15 -7.14 6.47 -3.19
C SER A 15 -8.14 5.54 -3.86
N PHE A 16 -9.09 5.00 -3.11
CA PHE A 16 -10.13 4.13 -3.64
C PHE A 16 -11.07 4.86 -4.62
N ALA A 17 -11.49 6.08 -4.28
CA ALA A 17 -12.31 6.88 -5.17
C ALA A 17 -11.58 7.15 -6.50
N ASN A 18 -10.27 7.43 -6.44
CA ASN A 18 -9.47 7.62 -7.64
C ASN A 18 -9.34 6.34 -8.48
N ASP A 19 -9.12 5.17 -7.85
CA ASP A 19 -9.16 3.86 -8.54
C ASP A 19 -10.50 3.64 -9.23
N LYS A 20 -11.61 3.96 -8.57
CA LYS A 20 -12.95 3.86 -9.16
C LYS A 20 -13.16 4.67 -10.43
N PHE A 21 -12.58 5.87 -10.51
CA PHE A 21 -12.67 6.68 -11.73
C PHE A 21 -11.84 6.13 -12.90
N HIS A 22 -10.82 5.32 -12.61
CA HIS A 22 -9.87 4.79 -13.60
C HIS A 22 -9.88 3.25 -13.68
N SER A 23 -10.94 2.64 -13.14
CA SER A 23 -11.05 1.19 -12.98
C SER A 23 -11.23 0.53 -14.33
N ASP A 24 -10.43 -0.50 -14.60
CA ASP A 24 -10.57 -1.37 -15.78
C ASP A 24 -11.44 -2.60 -15.48
N CYS A 25 -12.14 -2.63 -14.33
CA CYS A 25 -12.86 -3.82 -13.89
C CYS A 25 -14.09 -4.09 -14.76
N ASN A 26 -14.10 -5.24 -15.44
CA ASN A 26 -15.19 -5.63 -16.34
C ASN A 26 -16.44 -6.13 -15.60
N ASN A 27 -16.30 -6.55 -14.34
CA ASN A 27 -17.38 -7.15 -13.55
C ASN A 27 -17.53 -6.47 -12.16
N PRO A 28 -17.99 -5.21 -12.12
CA PRO A 28 -18.11 -4.48 -10.87
C PRO A 28 -19.20 -5.10 -9.97
N SER A 29 -18.87 -5.28 -8.69
CA SER A 29 -19.85 -5.71 -7.68
C SER A 29 -19.48 -5.17 -6.30
N ILE A 30 -20.46 -5.11 -5.39
CA ILE A 30 -20.22 -4.65 -4.00
C ILE A 30 -19.12 -5.47 -3.31
N LYS A 31 -19.02 -6.78 -3.61
CA LYS A 31 -17.98 -7.64 -3.05
C LYS A 31 -16.59 -7.27 -3.56
N VAL A 32 -16.46 -7.01 -4.87
CA VAL A 32 -15.22 -6.54 -5.50
C VAL A 32 -14.80 -5.20 -4.93
N ASP A 33 -15.76 -4.30 -4.73
CA ASP A 33 -15.53 -2.97 -4.18
C ASP A 33 -15.01 -3.02 -2.75
N LEU A 34 -15.58 -3.88 -1.89
CA LEU A 34 -15.11 -4.06 -0.52
C LEU A 34 -13.66 -4.53 -0.46
N VAL A 35 -13.24 -5.39 -1.39
CA VAL A 35 -11.85 -5.84 -1.43
C VAL A 35 -10.92 -4.82 -2.06
N SER A 36 -11.37 -4.07 -3.07
CA SER A 36 -10.61 -2.91 -3.56
C SER A 36 -10.41 -1.90 -2.42
N VAL A 37 -11.46 -1.53 -1.68
CA VAL A 37 -11.34 -0.68 -0.48
C VAL A 37 -10.33 -1.25 0.50
N LEU A 38 -10.44 -2.53 0.86
CA LEU A 38 -9.49 -3.18 1.78
C LEU A 38 -8.06 -3.11 1.25
N HIS A 39 -7.85 -3.33 -0.05
CA HIS A 39 -6.57 -3.20 -0.71
C HIS A 39 -5.99 -1.79 -0.53
N HIS A 40 -6.80 -0.74 -0.73
CA HIS A 40 -6.34 0.64 -0.54
C HIS A 40 -5.95 0.93 0.91
N PHE A 41 -6.67 0.40 1.90
CA PHE A 41 -6.27 0.54 3.31
C PHE A 41 -4.93 -0.16 3.59
N VAL A 42 -4.77 -1.39 3.09
CA VAL A 42 -3.54 -2.18 3.22
C VAL A 42 -2.37 -1.49 2.53
N SER A 43 -2.56 -1.01 1.30
CA SER A 43 -1.52 -0.35 0.52
C SER A 43 -1.12 0.99 1.12
N ILE A 44 -2.07 1.88 1.44
CA ILE A 44 -1.77 3.16 2.08
C ILE A 44 -1.10 2.97 3.44
N TYR A 45 -1.53 1.96 4.22
CA TYR A 45 -0.84 1.65 5.46
C TYR A 45 0.58 1.16 5.20
N SER A 46 0.80 0.24 4.25
CA SER A 46 2.13 -0.27 3.89
C SER A 46 3.12 0.81 3.47
N TRP A 47 2.65 1.86 2.80
CA TRP A 47 3.52 2.91 2.25
C TRP A 47 3.71 4.11 3.17
N PHE A 48 2.66 4.50 3.89
CA PHE A 48 2.61 5.77 4.62
C PHE A 48 2.22 5.61 6.08
N GLY A 49 2.05 4.38 6.58
CA GLY A 49 1.49 4.11 7.90
C GLY A 49 2.29 4.73 9.04
N SER A 50 3.61 4.59 9.03
CA SER A 50 4.48 5.22 10.03
C SER A 50 4.47 6.74 9.95
N LEU A 51 4.45 7.31 8.75
CA LEU A 51 4.43 8.76 8.52
C LEU A 51 3.11 9.41 8.96
N ILE A 52 1.97 8.75 8.70
CA ILE A 52 0.65 9.28 9.03
C ILE A 52 0.31 9.01 10.50
N LEU A 53 0.50 7.77 10.98
CA LEU A 53 0.03 7.34 12.29
C LEU A 53 1.08 7.46 13.39
N GLY A 54 2.37 7.55 13.06
CA GLY A 54 3.44 7.81 14.03
C GLY A 54 3.91 6.60 14.83
N TYR A 55 3.64 5.37 14.37
CA TYR A 55 4.02 4.13 15.04
C TYR A 55 4.98 3.28 14.17
N PRO A 56 6.26 3.68 14.05
CA PRO A 56 7.19 3.05 13.13
C PRO A 56 7.54 1.59 13.51
N GLU A 57 7.49 1.20 14.78
CA GLU A 57 7.75 -0.19 15.19
C GLU A 57 6.66 -1.15 14.72
N VAL A 58 5.40 -0.73 14.91
CA VAL A 58 4.21 -1.50 14.50
C VAL A 58 4.17 -1.59 12.98
N HIS A 59 4.44 -0.46 12.32
CA HIS A 59 4.47 -0.38 10.86
C HIS A 59 5.59 -1.25 10.28
N LEU A 60 6.80 -1.20 10.83
CA LEU A 60 7.92 -2.04 10.39
C LEU A 60 7.58 -3.53 10.48
N PHE A 61 7.03 -3.96 11.63
CA PHE A 61 6.59 -5.35 11.79
C PHE A 61 5.55 -5.75 10.73
N TYR A 62 4.57 -4.88 10.50
CA TYR A 62 3.55 -5.09 9.48
C TYR A 62 4.14 -5.19 8.06
N VAL A 63 5.01 -4.27 7.67
CA VAL A 63 5.66 -4.26 6.35
C VAL A 63 6.50 -5.51 6.13
N LEU A 64 7.24 -5.95 7.15
CA LEU A 64 8.00 -7.21 7.09
C LEU A 64 7.09 -8.43 6.90
N ALA A 65 5.90 -8.44 7.53
CA ALA A 65 4.92 -9.50 7.33
C ALA A 65 4.34 -9.49 5.89
N ILE A 66 4.12 -8.30 5.31
CA ILE A 66 3.69 -8.17 3.90
C ILE A 66 4.77 -8.68 2.96
N ILE A 67 6.04 -8.31 3.16
CA ILE A 67 7.18 -8.81 2.37
C ILE A 67 7.25 -10.34 2.44
N ALA A 68 7.12 -10.92 3.64
CA ALA A 68 7.09 -12.36 3.81
C ALA A 68 5.93 -12.99 3.03
N GLY A 69 4.74 -12.39 3.08
CA GLY A 69 3.59 -12.79 2.28
C GLY A 69 3.89 -12.77 0.77
N TRP A 70 4.48 -11.69 0.25
CA TRP A 70 4.86 -11.62 -1.16
C TRP A 70 5.87 -12.69 -1.57
N ASN A 71 6.83 -13.04 -0.70
CA ASN A 71 7.79 -14.11 -1.00
C ASN A 71 7.14 -15.51 -1.02
N ILE A 72 6.07 -15.73 -0.25
CA ILE A 72 5.35 -17.02 -0.19
C ILE A 72 4.36 -17.15 -1.36
N PHE A 73 3.61 -16.08 -1.66
CA PHE A 73 2.51 -16.11 -2.62
C PHE A 73 2.84 -15.49 -3.98
N GLY A 74 4.00 -14.83 -4.11
CA GLY A 74 4.49 -14.17 -5.33
C GLY A 74 3.93 -12.76 -5.55
N ASN A 75 2.73 -12.46 -5.06
CA ASN A 75 2.05 -11.17 -5.21
C ASN A 75 1.24 -10.80 -3.95
N CYS A 76 0.67 -9.60 -3.93
CA CYS A 76 -0.33 -9.23 -2.93
C CYS A 76 -1.63 -10.03 -3.16
N ILE A 77 -1.99 -10.92 -2.23
CA ILE A 77 -3.17 -11.78 -2.32
C ILE A 77 -4.46 -10.99 -2.58
N ILE A 78 -4.57 -9.80 -1.97
CA ILE A 78 -5.77 -8.96 -2.11
C ILE A 78 -5.90 -8.43 -3.54
N SER A 79 -4.79 -8.02 -4.16
CA SER A 79 -4.75 -7.61 -5.57
C SER A 79 -5.05 -8.78 -6.49
N GLU A 80 -4.50 -9.96 -6.22
CA GLU A 80 -4.77 -11.16 -7.03
C GLU A 80 -6.25 -11.53 -6.98
N TRP A 81 -6.89 -11.46 -5.81
CA TRP A 81 -8.33 -11.69 -5.67
C TRP A 81 -9.16 -10.67 -6.45
N TYR A 82 -8.80 -9.39 -6.37
CA TYR A 82 -9.44 -8.32 -7.13
C TYR A 82 -9.29 -8.54 -8.65
N ASN A 83 -8.07 -8.81 -9.12
CA ASN A 83 -7.76 -9.05 -10.53
C ASN A 83 -8.55 -10.25 -11.07
N ASN A 84 -8.59 -11.36 -10.32
CA ASN A 84 -9.36 -12.54 -10.69
C ASN A 84 -10.86 -12.25 -10.77
N ALA A 85 -11.41 -11.46 -9.84
CA ALA A 85 -12.83 -11.10 -9.85
C ALA A 85 -13.20 -10.11 -10.96
N CYS A 86 -12.24 -9.28 -11.39
CA CYS A 86 -12.39 -8.31 -12.48
C CYS A 86 -11.96 -8.85 -13.85
N GLU A 87 -11.55 -10.11 -13.95
CA GLU A 87 -11.04 -10.76 -15.17
C GLU A 87 -9.82 -10.02 -15.78
N LEU A 88 -8.94 -9.50 -14.91
CA LEU A 88 -7.69 -8.83 -15.27
C LEU A 88 -6.50 -9.79 -15.22
N ASP A 89 -5.37 -9.37 -15.81
CA ASP A 89 -4.11 -10.10 -15.66
C ASP A 89 -3.71 -10.14 -14.17
N LYS A 90 -3.40 -11.32 -13.64
CA LYS A 90 -3.08 -11.50 -12.21
C LYS A 90 -1.89 -10.66 -11.72
N ASN A 91 -0.98 -10.29 -12.62
CA ASN A 91 0.20 -9.47 -12.33
C ASN A 91 -0.02 -7.99 -12.67
N GLN A 92 -1.25 -7.59 -13.00
CA GLN A 92 -1.59 -6.19 -13.15
C GLN A 92 -1.57 -5.51 -11.77
N ASN A 93 -0.86 -4.39 -11.68
CA ASN A 93 -0.81 -3.62 -10.45
C ASN A 93 -2.18 -2.96 -10.20
N HIS A 94 -2.57 -2.93 -8.93
CA HIS A 94 -3.76 -2.19 -8.51
C HIS A 94 -3.49 -0.69 -8.67
N LYS A 95 -4.45 0.08 -9.23
CA LYS A 95 -4.26 1.51 -9.53
C LYS A 95 -4.50 2.39 -8.29
N ASP A 96 -3.73 2.17 -7.25
CA ASP A 96 -3.75 2.97 -6.03
C ASP A 96 -2.82 4.20 -6.08
N ILE A 97 -2.84 5.03 -5.04
CA ILE A 97 -1.95 6.21 -4.97
C ILE A 97 -0.46 5.82 -5.15
N PRO A 98 0.07 4.80 -4.45
CA PRO A 98 1.43 4.31 -4.70
C PRO A 98 1.70 3.98 -6.17
N TYR A 99 0.78 3.30 -6.87
CA TYR A 99 0.88 3.04 -8.29
C TYR A 99 1.06 4.32 -9.12
N TYR A 100 0.25 5.34 -8.89
CA TYR A 100 0.34 6.58 -9.68
C TYR A 100 1.61 7.38 -9.38
N ILE A 101 2.01 7.47 -8.10
CA ILE A 101 3.26 8.10 -7.70
C ILE A 101 4.43 7.43 -8.43
N MET A 102 4.43 6.10 -8.40
CA MET A 102 5.51 5.33 -9.00
C MET A 102 5.50 5.40 -10.52
N SER A 103 4.33 5.31 -11.14
CA SER A 103 4.16 5.45 -12.59
C SER A 103 4.69 6.79 -13.08
N TYR A 104 4.46 7.85 -12.31
CA TYR A 104 5.01 9.17 -12.57
C TYR A 104 6.53 9.23 -12.43
N ILE A 105 7.09 8.65 -11.37
CA ILE A 105 8.54 8.68 -11.11
C ILE A 105 9.34 7.88 -12.15
N THR A 106 8.88 6.67 -12.50
CA THR A 106 9.65 5.79 -13.39
C THR A 106 9.22 5.85 -14.85
N ASN A 107 8.10 6.54 -15.15
CA ASN A 107 7.46 6.54 -16.47
C ASN A 107 7.12 5.12 -16.99
N LYS A 108 6.64 4.24 -16.10
CA LYS A 108 6.25 2.85 -16.43
C LYS A 108 4.92 2.49 -15.78
N GLU A 109 4.05 1.82 -16.53
CA GLU A 109 2.75 1.33 -16.01
C GLU A 109 2.88 0.05 -15.18
N ARG A 110 3.83 -0.85 -15.49
CA ARG A 110 4.08 -2.06 -14.67
C ARG A 110 5.36 -1.88 -13.87
N GLN A 111 5.24 -2.06 -12.55
CA GLN A 111 6.35 -1.87 -11.61
C GLN A 111 6.41 -2.97 -10.57
N SER A 112 7.62 -3.44 -10.29
CA SER A 112 7.89 -4.16 -9.05
C SER A 112 8.03 -3.13 -7.93
N TYR A 113 7.36 -3.38 -6.82
CA TYR A 113 7.44 -2.54 -5.62
C TYR A 113 8.54 -2.99 -4.66
N ASP A 114 9.33 -4.01 -5.03
CA ASP A 114 10.31 -4.66 -4.14
C ASP A 114 11.41 -3.68 -3.69
N TYR A 115 11.88 -2.80 -4.58
CA TYR A 115 12.90 -1.83 -4.19
C TYR A 115 12.37 -0.74 -3.25
N LEU A 116 11.07 -0.46 -3.34
CA LEU A 116 10.45 0.65 -2.64
C LEU A 116 10.05 0.26 -1.22
N ILE A 117 9.69 -1.01 -1.02
CA ILE A 117 9.44 -1.51 0.32
C ILE A 117 10.71 -1.48 1.19
N TYR A 118 11.91 -1.63 0.59
CA TYR A 118 13.16 -1.41 1.32
C TYR A 118 13.38 0.05 1.74
N ILE A 119 12.92 1.01 0.93
CA ILE A 119 12.96 2.44 1.29
C ILE A 119 12.04 2.69 2.49
N VAL A 120 10.83 2.12 2.47
CA VAL A 120 9.88 2.21 3.58
C VAL A 120 10.47 1.63 4.87
N VAL A 121 11.05 0.42 4.80
CA VAL A 121 11.74 -0.21 5.93
C VAL A 121 12.87 0.68 6.46
N SER A 122 13.65 1.30 5.57
CA SER A 122 14.73 2.21 5.96
C SER A 122 14.19 3.46 6.66
N ILE A 123 13.07 4.03 6.20
CA ILE A 123 12.39 5.16 6.84
C ILE A 123 11.96 4.78 8.26
N ASP A 124 11.33 3.62 8.44
CA ASP A 124 10.89 3.15 9.76
C ASP A 124 12.07 2.97 10.72
N ILE A 125 13.15 2.32 10.28
CA ILE A 125 14.36 2.13 11.08
C ILE A 125 14.93 3.49 11.50
N MET A 126 15.01 4.45 10.57
CA MET A 126 15.50 5.80 10.88
C MET A 126 14.59 6.54 11.88
N MET A 127 13.27 6.38 11.78
CA MET A 127 12.31 6.93 12.74
C MET A 127 12.47 6.30 14.13
N ILE A 128 12.69 4.98 14.20
CA ILE A 128 12.94 4.24 15.46
C ILE A 128 14.24 4.72 16.10
N ILE A 129 15.33 4.78 15.35
CA ILE A 129 16.64 5.26 15.84
C ILE A 129 16.50 6.65 16.45
N ARG A 130 15.81 7.57 15.76
CA ARG A 130 15.54 8.93 16.25
C ARG A 130 14.66 8.93 17.50
N LYS A 131 13.59 8.15 17.51
CA LYS A 131 12.64 8.08 18.63
C LYS A 131 13.31 7.62 19.94
N TYR A 132 14.26 6.70 19.85
CA TYR A 132 14.97 6.14 21.00
C TYR A 132 16.37 6.72 21.22
N ASN A 133 16.77 7.74 20.46
CA ASN A 133 18.12 8.34 20.50
C ASN A 133 19.23 7.29 20.48
N LEU A 134 19.09 6.24 19.66
CA LEU A 134 20.03 5.11 19.63
C LEU A 134 21.39 5.49 19.02
N ILE A 135 21.48 6.66 18.38
CA ILE A 135 22.70 7.23 17.85
C ILE A 135 22.72 8.72 18.24
N SER A 136 23.66 9.11 19.09
CA SER A 136 24.06 10.50 19.30
C SER A 136 25.27 10.79 18.40
N PHE A 137 25.15 11.77 17.50
CA PHE A 137 26.31 12.33 16.81
C PHE A 137 27.04 13.32 17.72
#